data_AF-A0AAE3MCG6-F1
#
_entry.id   AF-A0AAE3MCG6-F1
#
_cell.length_a   1.000
_cell.length_b   1.000
_cell.length_c   1.000
_cell.angle_alpha   90.00
_cell.angle_beta   90.00
_cell.angle_gamma   90.00
#
_symmetry.space_group_name_H-M   'P 1'
#
loop_
_entity.id
_entity.type
_entity.pdbx_description
1 polymer ?
#
loop_
_entity_poly.entity_id
_entity_poly.type
_entity_poly.pdbx_seq_one_letter_code
_entity_poly.pdbx_strand_id
1 'polypeptide(L)'
;MKDKLEYIKLEPEIVNLKGWIQLVDEGELRAVFENTLKQSGFTILDYNAHRFPVNGYTAFWLLAESHLAIHTFTESNVTYIELSSCNQSKTNIFKSLCEKMDYNLNWDDEIKVTKPRGNPEYSL
;
A
#
# COMPACT_ATOMS: atom_id res chain seq x y z
N MET A 1 8.30 15.45 33.87
CA MET A 1 7.29 14.38 33.96
C MET A 1 7.63 13.38 32.87
N LYS A 2 7.85 12.10 33.22
CA LYS A 2 8.04 11.05 32.20
C LYS A 2 6.65 10.65 31.74
N ASP A 3 6.31 10.89 30.48
CA ASP A 3 5.08 10.36 29.90
C ASP A 3 5.05 8.85 30.12
N LYS A 4 3.99 8.36 30.77
CA LYS A 4 3.75 6.92 30.88
C LYS A 4 3.46 6.44 29.46
N LEU A 5 4.40 5.69 28.90
CA LEU A 5 4.16 4.91 27.70
C LEU A 5 3.13 3.83 28.06
N GLU A 6 1.86 4.09 27.75
CA GLU A 6 0.81 3.09 27.83
C GLU A 6 0.98 2.10 26.69
N TYR A 7 1.08 0.81 27.04
CA TYR A 7 1.07 -0.26 26.06
C TYR A 7 -0.34 -0.35 25.45
N ILE A 8 -0.47 0.02 24.18
CA ILE A 8 -1.69 -0.20 23.40
C ILE A 8 -1.56 -1.58 22.77
N LYS A 9 -2.39 -2.53 23.21
CA LYS A 9 -2.51 -3.83 22.53
C LYS A 9 -3.08 -3.57 21.13
N LEU A 10 -2.27 -3.83 20.10
CA LEU A 10 -2.75 -3.83 18.73
C LEU A 10 -3.39 -5.19 18.45
N GLU A 11 -4.63 -5.17 17.99
CA GLU A 11 -5.27 -6.36 17.46
C GLU A 11 -4.51 -6.80 16.19
N PRO A 12 -4.33 -8.11 15.96
CA PRO A 12 -3.59 -8.61 14.80
C PRO A 12 -4.45 -8.44 13.55
N GLU A 13 -4.52 -7.23 13.02
CA GLU A 13 -5.33 -6.85 11.87
C GLU A 13 -4.45 -6.33 10.74
N ILE A 14 -4.70 -6.80 9.52
CA ILE A 14 -4.07 -6.28 8.32
C ILE A 14 -5.14 -5.73 7.38
N VAL A 15 -4.98 -4.45 7.08
CA VAL A 15 -5.78 -3.64 6.17
C VAL A 15 -5.18 -3.74 4.78
N ASN A 16 -5.96 -4.23 3.82
CA ASN A 16 -5.53 -4.42 2.44
C ASN A 16 -6.35 -3.51 1.50
N LEU A 17 -5.63 -2.78 0.65
CA LEU A 17 -6.18 -1.95 -0.42
C LEU A 17 -5.55 -2.39 -1.75
N LYS A 18 -6.39 -2.69 -2.74
CA LYS A 18 -5.98 -3.21 -4.04
C LYS A 18 -6.70 -2.48 -5.16
N GLY A 19 -6.00 -2.20 -6.25
CA GLY A 19 -6.58 -1.53 -7.39
C GLY A 19 -5.65 -1.42 -8.58
N TRP A 20 -6.09 -0.65 -9.56
CA TRP A 20 -5.45 -0.51 -10.86
C TRP A 20 -5.35 0.96 -11.22
N ILE A 21 -4.20 1.35 -11.78
CA ILE A 21 -3.96 2.69 -12.30
C ILE A 21 -3.49 2.60 -13.75
N GLN A 22 -3.99 3.50 -14.61
CA GLN A 22 -3.54 3.64 -15.99
C GLN A 22 -2.25 4.48 -16.06
N LEU A 23 -1.15 3.91 -15.56
CA LEU A 23 0.18 4.50 -15.53
C LEU A 23 1.22 3.39 -15.51
N VAL A 24 2.24 3.46 -16.37
CA VAL A 24 3.30 2.43 -16.45
C VAL A 24 4.73 2.98 -16.47
N ASP A 25 4.89 4.30 -16.49
CA ASP A 25 6.21 4.91 -16.39
C ASP A 25 6.79 4.70 -14.98
N GLU A 26 7.96 4.07 -14.89
CA GLU A 26 8.59 3.73 -13.63
C GLU A 26 8.95 4.96 -12.79
N GLY A 27 9.42 6.03 -13.44
CA GLY A 27 9.82 7.26 -12.76
C GLY A 27 8.62 7.96 -12.14
N GLU A 28 7.54 8.07 -12.90
CA GLU A 28 6.27 8.60 -12.42
C GLU A 28 5.65 7.72 -11.32
N LEU A 29 5.56 6.41 -11.53
CA LEU A 29 5.05 5.47 -10.52
C LEU A 29 5.82 5.62 -9.20
N ARG A 30 7.15 5.69 -9.29
CA ARG A 30 7.97 5.88 -8.11
C ARG A 30 7.70 7.20 -7.42
N ALA A 31 7.71 8.31 -8.17
CA ALA A 31 7.50 9.65 -7.61
C ALA A 31 6.11 9.78 -6.96
N VAL A 32 5.08 9.31 -7.66
CA VAL A 32 3.68 9.36 -7.22
C VAL A 32 3.48 8.57 -5.94
N PHE A 33 3.91 7.30 -5.90
CA PHE A 33 3.69 6.47 -4.72
C PHE A 33 4.56 6.86 -3.53
N GLU A 34 5.84 7.22 -3.73
CA GLU A 34 6.68 7.72 -2.64
C GLU A 34 6.08 8.98 -1.99
N ASN A 35 5.62 9.93 -2.81
CA ASN A 35 5.01 11.16 -2.32
C ASN A 35 3.71 10.88 -1.55
N THR A 36 2.88 9.99 -2.09
CA THR A 36 1.58 9.65 -1.48
C THR A 36 1.74 8.90 -0.17
N LEU A 37 2.67 7.94 -0.11
CA LEU A 37 3.04 7.23 1.12
C LEU A 37 3.50 8.21 2.21
N LYS A 38 4.41 9.13 1.86
CA LYS A 38 4.92 10.16 2.79
C LYS A 38 3.79 11.07 3.30
N GLN A 39 2.92 11.57 2.41
CA GLN A 39 1.79 12.42 2.79
C GLN A 39 0.73 11.69 3.63
N SER A 40 0.62 10.38 3.45
CA SER A 40 -0.27 9.52 4.25
C SER A 40 0.32 9.17 5.63
N GLY A 41 1.54 9.61 5.93
CA GLY A 41 2.24 9.36 7.18
C GLY A 41 2.84 7.96 7.29
N PHE A 42 3.02 7.24 6.17
CA PHE A 42 3.81 6.01 6.17
C PHE A 42 5.30 6.34 6.25
N THR A 43 6.03 5.51 7.00
CA THR A 43 7.49 5.56 7.05
C THR A 43 8.03 4.56 6.04
N ILE A 44 8.68 5.06 4.99
CA ILE A 44 9.37 4.23 4.00
C ILE A 44 10.74 3.82 4.59
N LEU A 45 10.97 2.53 4.70
CA LEU A 45 12.23 1.95 5.17
C LEU A 45 13.15 1.59 4.01
N ASP A 46 12.58 1.09 2.91
CA ASP A 46 13.35 0.72 1.72
C ASP A 46 12.45 0.77 0.47
N TYR A 47 13.09 0.82 -0.69
CA TYR A 47 12.48 0.70 -1.99
C TYR A 47 13.34 -0.20 -2.88
N ASN A 48 12.71 -1.15 -3.55
CA ASN A 48 13.38 -1.98 -4.53
C ASN A 48 12.50 -2.15 -5.76
N ALA A 49 13.15 -2.39 -6.90
CA ALA A 49 12.47 -2.61 -8.16
C ALA A 49 13.22 -3.59 -9.04
N HIS A 50 12.46 -4.28 -9.88
CA HIS A 50 12.98 -5.18 -10.89
C HIS A 50 12.34 -4.86 -12.24
N ARG A 51 13.18 -4.60 -13.24
CA ARG A 51 12.79 -4.47 -14.65
C ARG A 51 12.97 -5.82 -15.32
N PHE A 52 11.91 -6.35 -15.93
CA PHE A 52 12.01 -7.64 -16.61
C PHE A 52 12.64 -7.49 -18.00
N PRO A 53 13.36 -8.51 -18.50
CA PRO A 53 14.13 -8.40 -19.75
C PRO A 53 13.31 -8.10 -21.01
N VAL A 54 12.04 -8.50 -21.03
CA VAL A 54 11.16 -8.33 -22.20
C VAL A 54 10.33 -7.07 -22.05
N ASN A 55 9.52 -7.01 -20.99
CA ASN A 55 8.66 -5.87 -20.69
C ASN A 55 8.13 -6.00 -19.27
N GLY A 56 7.73 -4.88 -18.67
CA GLY A 56 7.15 -4.86 -17.33
C GLY A 56 8.16 -4.58 -16.21
N TYR A 57 7.61 -4.17 -15.08
CA TYR A 57 8.30 -3.61 -13.95
C TYR A 57 7.53 -3.98 -12.68
N THR A 58 8.24 -4.48 -11.68
CA THR A 58 7.69 -4.68 -10.33
C THR A 58 8.49 -3.82 -9.37
N ALA A 59 7.81 -3.15 -8.45
CA ALA A 59 8.45 -2.43 -7.36
C ALA A 59 7.74 -2.69 -6.05
N PHE A 60 8.50 -2.57 -4.97
CA PHE A 60 7.95 -2.60 -3.63
C PHE A 60 8.60 -1.53 -2.76
N TRP A 61 7.79 -1.00 -1.85
CA TRP A 61 8.22 -0.15 -0.74
C TRP A 61 8.06 -0.94 0.53
N LEU A 62 9.16 -1.14 1.25
CA LEU A 62 9.11 -1.62 2.62
C LEU A 62 8.69 -0.44 3.50
N LEU A 63 7.62 -0.63 4.25
CA LEU A 63 7.11 0.38 5.18
C LEU A 63 7.30 -0.12 6.62
N ALA A 64 7.33 0.78 7.59
CA ALA A 64 7.31 0.37 8.99
C ALA A 64 6.03 -0.46 9.26
N GLU A 65 6.22 -1.77 9.46
CA GLU A 65 5.16 -2.77 9.73
C GLU A 65 4.17 -3.00 8.57
N SER A 66 4.59 -2.77 7.32
CA SER A 66 3.69 -2.85 6.15
C SER A 66 4.46 -2.89 4.82
N HIS A 67 3.75 -2.91 3.69
CA HIS A 67 4.37 -2.73 2.38
C HIS A 67 3.37 -2.20 1.33
N LEU A 68 3.91 -1.55 0.31
CA LEU A 68 3.23 -1.29 -0.96
C LEU A 68 3.96 -2.08 -2.05
N ALA A 69 3.23 -2.81 -2.89
CA ALA A 69 3.78 -3.48 -4.07
C ALA A 69 3.00 -3.06 -5.32
N ILE A 70 3.71 -2.96 -6.44
CA ILE A 70 3.12 -2.66 -7.75
C ILE A 70 3.67 -3.57 -8.84
N HIS A 71 2.83 -3.85 -9.84
CA HIS A 71 3.17 -4.67 -10.99
C HIS A 71 2.63 -4.02 -12.27
N THR A 72 3.51 -3.65 -13.21
CA THR A 72 3.09 -3.09 -14.50
C THR A 72 2.75 -4.19 -15.50
N PHE A 73 1.68 -3.96 -16.24
CA PHE A 73 1.28 -4.67 -17.44
C PHE A 73 1.30 -3.68 -18.60
N THR A 74 2.51 -3.40 -19.08
CA THR A 74 2.81 -2.35 -20.08
C THR A 74 2.05 -2.52 -21.38
N GLU A 75 1.81 -3.75 -21.86
CA GLU A 75 0.99 -4.01 -23.06
C GLU A 75 -0.47 -3.55 -22.90
N SER A 76 -0.97 -3.56 -21.67
CA SER A 76 -2.32 -3.09 -21.32
C SER A 76 -2.33 -1.66 -20.80
N ASN A 77 -1.16 -1.00 -20.70
CA ASN A 77 -0.97 0.33 -20.12
C ASN A 77 -1.60 0.48 -18.72
N VAL A 78 -1.47 -0.55 -17.86
CA VAL A 78 -1.99 -0.53 -16.49
C VAL A 78 -0.97 -1.05 -15.49
N THR A 79 -1.12 -0.63 -14.24
CA THR A 79 -0.37 -1.10 -13.09
C THR A 79 -1.31 -1.57 -12.00
N TYR A 80 -1.08 -2.79 -11.51
CA TYR A 80 -1.73 -3.29 -10.30
C TYR A 80 -1.03 -2.72 -9.06
N ILE A 81 -1.82 -2.36 -8.05
CA ILE A 81 -1.39 -1.75 -6.79
C ILE A 81 -1.89 -2.61 -5.63
N GLU A 82 -1.02 -2.92 -4.69
CA GLU A 82 -1.37 -3.61 -3.45
C GLU A 82 -0.70 -2.95 -2.25
N LEU A 83 -1.51 -2.33 -1.39
CA LEU A 83 -1.09 -1.78 -0.10
C LEU A 83 -1.59 -2.69 1.02
N SER A 84 -0.66 -3.19 1.83
CA SER A 84 -0.95 -3.97 3.04
C SER A 84 -0.44 -3.20 4.26
N SER A 85 -1.30 -2.94 5.24
CA SER A 85 -1.04 -1.99 6.33
C SER A 85 -1.64 -2.45 7.67
N CYS A 86 -0.96 -2.20 8.78
CA CYS A 86 -1.53 -2.32 10.14
C CYS A 86 -2.33 -1.07 10.57
N ASN A 87 -2.40 -0.02 9.73
CA ASN A 87 -3.00 1.27 10.06
C ASN A 87 -4.09 1.69 9.06
N GLN A 88 -5.36 1.52 9.46
CA GLN A 88 -6.53 1.88 8.66
C GLN A 88 -6.59 3.36 8.29
N SER A 89 -6.23 4.26 9.22
CA SER A 89 -6.30 5.70 8.99
C SER A 89 -5.32 6.13 7.89
N LYS A 90 -4.08 5.65 7.95
CA LYS A 90 -3.08 5.91 6.90
C LYS A 90 -3.50 5.32 5.56
N THR A 91 -4.10 4.13 5.54
CA THR A 91 -4.64 3.51 4.31
C THR A 91 -5.77 4.36 3.70
N ASN A 92 -6.68 4.89 4.53
CA ASN A 92 -7.76 5.76 4.04
C ASN A 92 -7.20 7.06 3.45
N ILE A 93 -6.21 7.68 4.09
CA ILE A 93 -5.56 8.90 3.58
C ILE A 93 -4.85 8.59 2.25
N PHE A 94 -4.12 7.47 2.18
CA PHE A 94 -3.47 7.03 0.95
C PHE A 94 -4.46 6.85 -0.19
N LYS A 95 -5.56 6.14 0.07
CA LYS A 95 -6.66 5.97 -0.91
C LYS A 95 -7.19 7.31 -1.41
N SER A 96 -7.52 8.22 -0.50
CA SER A 96 -8.07 9.54 -0.84
C SER A 96 -7.08 10.47 -1.55
N LEU A 97 -5.77 10.32 -1.33
CA LEU A 97 -4.76 11.06 -2.07
C LEU A 97 -4.59 10.50 -3.48
N CYS A 98 -4.60 9.17 -3.63
CA CYS A 98 -4.62 8.50 -4.94
C CYS A 98 -5.83 8.91 -5.79
N GLU A 99 -7.02 9.01 -5.21
CA GLU A 99 -8.24 9.44 -5.90
C GLU A 99 -8.22 10.90 -6.35
N LYS A 100 -7.29 11.72 -5.83
CA LYS A 100 -7.11 13.12 -6.23
C LYS A 100 -6.07 13.30 -7.33
N MET A 101 -5.39 12.23 -7.75
CA MET A 101 -4.41 12.29 -8.82
C MET A 101 -5.10 12.41 -10.19
N ASP A 102 -4.40 12.99 -11.15
CA ASP A 102 -4.86 13.09 -12.54
C ASP A 102 -4.55 11.80 -13.33
N TYR A 103 -4.97 10.65 -12.79
CA TYR A 103 -4.83 9.34 -13.42
C TYR A 103 -6.14 8.58 -13.35
N ASN A 104 -6.40 7.75 -14.36
CA ASN A 104 -7.50 6.80 -14.32
C ASN A 104 -7.15 5.68 -13.32
N LEU A 105 -7.77 5.73 -12.14
CA LEU A 105 -7.55 4.81 -11.04
C LEU A 105 -8.86 4.16 -10.62
N ASN A 106 -8.84 2.84 -10.45
CA ASN A 106 -9.99 2.04 -10.04
C ASN A 106 -9.59 1.08 -8.92
N TRP A 107 -10.31 1.12 -7.79
CA TRP A 107 -10.10 0.19 -6.69
C TRP A 107 -10.91 -1.09 -6.91
N ASP A 108 -10.33 -2.25 -6.61
CA ASP A 108 -10.99 -3.55 -6.80
C ASP A 108 -12.18 -3.76 -5.86
N ASP A 109 -12.06 -3.29 -4.62
CA ASP A 109 -13.04 -3.46 -3.55
C ASP A 109 -12.96 -2.32 -2.51
N GLU A 110 -13.89 -2.32 -1.54
CA GLU A 110 -13.67 -1.62 -0.28
C GLU A 110 -12.42 -2.16 0.45
N ILE A 111 -11.84 -1.33 1.31
CA ILE A 111 -10.66 -1.71 2.09
C ILE A 111 -10.98 -2.96 2.93
N LYS A 112 -10.19 -4.03 2.76
CA LYS A 112 -10.42 -5.32 3.42
C LYS A 112 -9.57 -5.44 4.67
N VAL A 113 -10.22 -5.62 5.83
CA VAL A 113 -9.54 -5.96 7.08
C VAL A 113 -9.47 -7.48 7.21
N THR A 114 -8.29 -8.00 7.52
CA THR A 114 -8.02 -9.43 7.67
C THR A 114 -7.45 -9.72 9.06
N LYS A 115 -7.85 -10.86 9.64
CA LYS A 115 -7.45 -11.32 10.98
C LYS A 115 -6.86 -12.74 10.90
N PRO A 116 -5.95 -13.13 11.82
CA PRO A 116 -5.51 -14.50 11.98
C PRO A 116 -6.70 -15.45 12.16
N ARG A 117 -6.71 -16.54 11.40
CA ARG A 117 -7.68 -17.63 11.58
C ARG A 117 -7.10 -18.68 12.52
N GLY A 118 -7.95 -19.34 13.31
CA GLY A 118 -7.59 -20.53 14.09
C GLY A 118 -7.00 -20.27 15.48
N ASN A 119 -6.96 -19.03 15.95
CA ASN A 119 -6.72 -18.72 17.36
C ASN A 119 -8.08 -18.55 18.06
N PRO A 120 -8.40 -19.32 19.12
CA PRO A 120 -9.67 -19.20 19.83
C PRO A 120 -9.93 -17.82 20.45
N GLU A 121 -8.90 -16.99 20.65
CA GLU A 121 -9.08 -15.58 21.07
C GLU A 121 -9.55 -14.64 19.94
N TYR A 122 -9.40 -15.05 18.68
CA TYR A 122 -9.72 -14.25 17.47
C TYR A 122 -10.66 -14.99 16.50
N SER A 123 -11.29 -16.07 16.94
CA SER A 123 -12.27 -16.83 16.16
C SER A 123 -13.65 -16.17 16.33
N LEU A 124 -14.34 -15.92 15.21
CA LEU A 124 -15.70 -15.36 15.16
C LEU A 124 -16.70 -16.17 16.01
#